data_AF-A0A2V7JA34-F1
#
_entry.id   AF-A0A2V7JA34-F1
#
_cell.length_a   1.000
_cell.length_b   1.000
_cell.length_c   1.000
_cell.angle_alpha   90.00
_cell.angle_beta   90.00
_cell.angle_gamma   90.00
#
_symmetry.space_group_name_H-M   'P 1'
#
loop_
_entity.id
_entity.type
_entity.pdbx_description
1 polymer ?
#
loop_
_entity_poly.entity_id
_entity_poly.type
_entity_poly.pdbx_seq_one_letter_code
_entity_poly.pdbx_strand_id
1 'polypeptide(L)' 'MLDGASRELARARQRVREARQRVIDRLGAILGSLDQSERAPDAAVTIRGGRYVIPIRNTARARVGGIVHDE' A
#
# COMPACT_ATOMS: atom_id res chain seq x y z
N MET A 1 14.87 -2.09 30.13
CA MET A 1 14.17 -0.80 30.13
C MET A 1 12.95 -0.95 29.24
N LEU A 2 11.74 -0.83 29.80
CA LEU A 2 10.48 -0.89 29.05
C LEU A 2 10.03 0.57 28.85
N ASP A 3 10.37 1.12 27.69
CA ASP A 3 10.22 2.53 27.38
C ASP A 3 8.76 2.99 27.43
N GLY A 4 8.38 3.68 28.51
CA GLY A 4 7.85 5.06 28.50
C GLY A 4 6.59 5.43 27.71
N ALA A 5 5.94 4.52 27.00
CA ALA A 5 4.67 4.85 26.34
C ALA A 5 3.50 4.70 27.31
N SER A 6 2.69 5.75 27.47
CA SER A 6 1.40 5.60 28.13
C SER A 6 0.59 4.48 27.44
N ARG A 7 -0.25 3.76 28.19
CA ARG A 7 -1.10 2.70 27.61
C ARG A 7 -1.92 3.20 26.42
N GLU A 8 -2.31 4.46 26.45
CA GLU A 8 -3.03 5.12 25.36
C GLU A 8 -2.15 5.32 24.11
N LEU A 9 -0.92 5.82 24.28
CA LEU A 9 0.03 5.98 23.17
C LEU A 9 0.38 4.62 22.54
N ALA A 10 0.54 3.58 23.35
CA ALA A 10 0.77 2.21 22.85
C ALA A 10 -0.42 1.71 22.00
N ARG A 11 -1.66 1.92 22.47
CA ARG A 11 -2.88 1.59 21.73
C ARG A 11 -3.00 2.39 20.43
N ALA A 12 -2.72 3.69 20.45
CA ALA A 12 -2.77 4.54 19.26
C ALA A 12 -1.76 4.06 18.20
N ARG A 13 -0.51 3.79 18.60
CA ARG A 13 0.52 3.24 17.70
C ARG A 13 0.12 1.88 17.13
N GLN A 14 -0.52 1.04 17.92
CA GLN A 14 -1.02 -0.25 17.47
C GLN A 14 -2.10 -0.09 16.39
N ARG A 15 -3.08 0.80 16.60
CA ARG A 15 -4.12 1.09 15.60
C ARG A 15 -3.53 1.62 14.29
N VAL A 16 -2.50 2.47 14.35
CA VAL A 16 -1.80 2.96 13.16
C VAL A 16 -1.12 1.82 12.40
N ARG A 17 -0.46 0.90 13.09
CA ARG A 17 0.15 -0.29 12.47
C ARG A 17 -0.89 -1.19 11.81
N GLU A 18 -2.01 -1.44 12.48
CA GLU A 18 -3.10 -2.25 11.93
C GLU A 18 -3.75 -1.61 10.70
N ALA A 19 -3.98 -0.28 10.75
CA ALA A 19 -4.50 0.46 9.61
C ALA A 19 -3.54 0.39 8.41
N ARG A 20 -2.23 0.54 8.66
CA ARG A 20 -1.19 0.37 7.65
C ARG A 20 -1.22 -1.04 7.05
N GLN A 21 -1.29 -2.07 7.88
CA GLN A 21 -1.33 -3.45 7.40
C GLN A 21 -2.52 -3.70 6.49
N ARG A 22 -3.72 -3.23 6.88
CA ARG A 22 -4.92 -3.33 6.04
C ARG A 22 -4.75 -2.69 4.66
N VAL A 23 -4.06 -1.56 4.57
CA VAL A 23 -3.76 -0.91 3.28
C VAL A 23 -2.81 -1.75 2.44
N ILE A 24 -1.74 -2.27 3.05
CA ILE A 24 -0.77 -3.15 2.37
C ILE A 24 -1.46 -4.41 1.85
N ASP A 25 -2.27 -5.07 2.68
CA ASP A 25 -3.00 -6.29 2.31
C ASP A 25 -3.96 -6.03 1.16
N ARG A 26 -4.70 -4.91 1.21
CA ARG A 26 -5.65 -4.54 0.16
C ARG A 26 -4.94 -4.25 -1.17
N LEU A 27 -3.84 -3.50 -1.14
CA LEU A 27 -3.06 -3.22 -2.35
C LEU A 27 -2.36 -4.47 -2.88
N GLY A 28 -1.89 -5.35 -2.01
CA GLY A 28 -1.33 -6.65 -2.37
C GLY A 28 -2.36 -7.55 -3.06
N ALA A 29 -3.60 -7.59 -2.56
CA ALA A 29 -4.69 -8.32 -3.19
C ALA A 29 -5.05 -7.74 -4.57
N ILE A 30 -5.10 -6.42 -4.71
CA ILE A 30 -5.32 -5.75 -6.00
C ILE A 30 -4.19 -6.12 -6.97
N LEU A 31 -2.94 -5.94 -6.55
CA LEU A 31 -1.77 -6.30 -7.36
C LEU A 31 -1.79 -7.77 -7.78
N GLY A 32 -2.18 -8.67 -6.87
CA GLY A 32 -2.35 -10.10 -7.13
C GLY A 32 -3.52 -10.46 -8.04
N SER A 33 -4.48 -9.55 -8.26
CA SER A 33 -5.62 -9.74 -9.17
C SER A 33 -5.40 -9.17 -10.58
N LEU A 34 -4.40 -8.30 -10.78
CA LEU A 34 -4.08 -7.72 -12.09
C LEU A 34 -3.51 -8.76 -13.04
N ASP A 35 -3.73 -8.66 -14.35
CA ASP A 35 -3.05 -9.57 -15.29
C ASP A 35 -1.54 -9.28 -15.37
N GLN A 36 -0.76 -10.28 -15.75
CA GLN A 36 0.71 -10.14 -15.82
C GLN A 36 1.16 -9.08 -16.84
N SER A 37 0.34 -8.84 -17.88
CA SER A 37 0.50 -7.78 -18.88
C SER A 37 0.23 -6.37 -18.34
N GLU A 38 -0.29 -6.26 -17.11
CA GLU A 38 -0.66 -5.00 -16.46
C GLU A 38 0.30 -4.62 -15.33
N ARG A 39 0.97 -5.62 -14.76
CA ARG A 39 1.92 -5.45 -13.65
C ARG A 39 3.29 -5.02 -14.16
N ALA A 40 3.93 -4.12 -13.43
CA ALA A 40 5.36 -3.89 -13.61
C ALA A 40 6.16 -5.16 -13.22
N PRO A 41 7.35 -5.40 -13.80
CA PRO A 41 8.26 -6.45 -13.32
C PRO A 41 8.57 -6.25 -11.84
N ASP A 42 8.56 -7.33 -11.06
CA ASP A 42 8.81 -7.32 -9.62
C ASP A 42 7.97 -6.29 -8.84
N ALA A 43 6.75 -6.03 -9.31
CA ALA A 43 5.85 -5.09 -8.68
C ALA A 43 5.58 -5.50 -7.22
N ALA A 44 5.70 -4.53 -6.32
CA ALA A 44 5.37 -4.66 -4.91
C ALA A 44 4.71 -3.37 -4.42
N VAL A 45 4.03 -3.45 -3.28
CA VAL A 45 3.50 -2.25 -2.60
C VAL A 45 4.68 -1.39 -2.14
N THR A 46 4.71 -0.12 -2.54
CA THR A 46 5.75 0.85 -2.20
C THR A 46 5.14 2.14 -1.65
N ILE A 47 5.97 3.02 -1.10
CA ILE A 47 5.54 4.33 -0.60
C ILE A 47 6.10 5.43 -1.51
N ARG A 48 5.23 6.30 -2.03
CA ARG A 48 5.61 7.52 -2.76
C ARG A 48 4.83 8.71 -2.23
N GLY A 49 5.52 9.80 -1.88
CA GLY A 49 4.88 11.00 -1.33
C GLY A 49 4.02 10.74 -0.08
N GLY A 50 4.38 9.74 0.74
CA GLY A 50 3.60 9.34 1.92
C GLY A 50 2.35 8.49 1.63
N ARG A 51 2.11 8.09 0.38
CA ARG A 51 1.00 7.22 -0.03
C ARG A 51 1.50 5.82 -0.37
N TYR A 52 0.71 4.80 -0.03
CA TYR A 52 0.96 3.43 -0.49
C TYR A 52 0.47 3.28 -1.92
N VAL A 53 1.34 2.80 -2.80
CA VAL A 53 1.09 2.68 -4.24
C VAL A 53 1.57 1.32 -4.75
N ILE A 54 0.97 0.84 -5.85
CA ILE A 54 1.42 -0.34 -6.59
C ILE A 54 1.80 0.08 -8.00
N PRO A 55 2.98 -0.33 -8.51
CA PRO A 55 3.41 0.06 -9.85
C PRO A 55 2.64 -0.77 -10.91
N ILE A 56 2.09 -0.07 -11.90
CA ILE A 56 1.41 -0.65 -13.05
C ILE A 56 2.13 -0.25 -14.33
N ARG A 57 1.96 -1.03 -15.40
CA ARG A 57 2.40 -0.63 -16.74
C ARG A 57 1.55 0.53 -17.25
N ASN A 58 2.15 1.42 -18.03
CA ASN A 58 1.46 2.57 -18.59
C ASN A 58 0.23 2.16 -19.44
N THR A 59 0.33 1.04 -20.16
CA THR A 59 -0.77 0.45 -20.95
C THR A 59 -1.96 -0.05 -20.11
N ALA A 60 -1.78 -0.20 -18.80
CA ALA A 60 -2.82 -0.62 -17.87
C ALA A 60 -3.52 0.55 -17.16
N ARG A 61 -3.02 1.79 -17.30
CA ARG A 61 -3.58 2.99 -16.65
C ARG A 61 -5.09 3.15 -16.89
N ALA A 62 -5.58 2.82 -18.08
CA ALA A 62 -6.99 2.95 -18.44
C ALA A 62 -7.88 1.79 -17.93
N ARG A 63 -7.29 0.64 -17.58
CA ARG A 63 -8.02 -0.56 -17.14
C ARG A 63 -8.04 -0.70 -15.62
N VAL A 64 -6.98 -0.26 -14.95
CA VAL A 64 -6.89 -0.25 -13.49
C VAL A 64 -7.68 0.96 -12.98
N GLY A 65 -8.93 0.74 -12.59
CA GLY A 65 -9.77 1.78 -11.99
C GLY A 65 -9.17 2.33 -10.68
N GLY A 66 -9.16 3.66 -10.52
CA GLY A 66 -8.67 4.33 -9.31
C GLY A 66 -7.95 5.64 -9.61
N ILE A 67 -7.39 6.25 -8.56
CA ILE A 67 -6.52 7.43 -8.68
C ILE A 67 -5.13 6.93 -9.08
N VAL A 68 -4.84 6.94 -10.38
CA VAL A 68 -3.49 6.65 -10.89
C VAL A 68 -2.68 7.94 -10.83
N HIS A 69 -1.61 7.94 -10.04
CA HIS A 69 -0.67 9.05 -9.95
C HIS A 69 0.42 8.89 -11.01
N ASP A 70 0.66 9.94 -11.78
CA ASP A 70 1.51 9.95 -12.99
C ASP A 70 2.81 10.76 -12.85
N GLU A 71 3.20 11.11 -11.61
CA GLU A 71 4.50 11.74 -11.31
C GLU A 71 5.55 10.75 -10.80
#